data_AF-A0AA42YHP9-F1
#
_entry.id   AF-A0AA42YHP9-F1
#
_cell.length_a   1.000
_cell.length_b   1.000
_cell.length_c   1.000
_cell.angle_alpha   90.00
_cell.angle_beta   90.00
_cell.angle_gamma   90.00
#
_symmetry.space_group_name_H-M   'P 1'
#
loop_
_entity.id
_entity.type
_entity.pdbx_description
1 polymer ?
#
loop_
_entity_poly.entity_id
_entity_poly.type
_entity_poly.pdbx_seq_one_letter_code
_entity_poly.pdbx_strand_id
1 'polypeptide(L)'
;MIRRLLLAALFLPASALAAQELARTSCVLCHGDADLFEEAEVAILGDFAKSAHASDGLSCHDCHGGNPDPRLADDYEAAMDPDYGPAPYVGAPDKKDLPAFCGRCHSDPSYIRRFRPDARIDQEEQYWTSRHGIALAAGDTNVAVCTDCHGAHDIRAITNPSSRVYPTRVAETCAHCHSDAERMAPYSQDNGQPLPTDQYALWRHSVHARSMFERDDLSAPTCNDCHGNHGAAPPGVESVTYVCGQCHGREAQLFRSSPKEKAFARHNVYLEDAGDEGCAACHDSEEPQASFTELSRFIECSTCHGNHGVLRPTIALLAPLPETPCQFCHEPFGEVTEQVLVMDTTQGNYQAMRDELLLEAEQQGLEGDARFDWLVSEALALPFHILRPAGGDEEAPPLRPEFSRLFEKFRIGRTMETYTDPLTGEQVTVRVRRCTDCHWADADEAVGAPTAQGLLDSMRELTVLTASAERVLLAARRGGVEVRDGLAEIDQAVNDQIQLEALVHGFSIAPGSPFVAKHEEGVAHAQAAIDVGYRAVDELAFRRKGLTVSLLVIALVLVTLGIKIRELQRRSLAAAEAQELDPEGWT
;
A
#
# COMPACT_ATOMS: atom_id res chain seq x y z
N MET A 1 54.40 -31.86 3.35
CA MET A 1 54.13 -31.51 4.76
C MET A 1 52.72 -30.91 4.80
N ILE A 2 51.67 -31.74 4.85
CA ILE A 2 51.09 -32.36 6.06
C ILE A 2 50.43 -31.30 6.96
N ARG A 3 49.12 -31.53 7.20
CA ARG A 3 48.22 -30.96 8.22
C ARG A 3 47.72 -29.54 8.01
N ARG A 4 46.46 -29.44 7.58
CA ARG A 4 45.33 -28.81 8.33
C ARG A 4 44.03 -29.02 7.56
N LEU A 5 43.57 -30.27 7.56
CA LEU A 5 42.16 -30.64 7.46
C LEU A 5 41.74 -31.03 8.89
N LEU A 6 40.48 -30.75 9.25
CA LEU A 6 39.80 -31.02 10.54
C LEU A 6 39.73 -29.81 11.50
N LEU A 7 38.66 -29.03 11.34
CA LEU A 7 37.78 -28.54 12.43
C LEU A 7 36.59 -27.80 11.81
N ALA A 8 35.74 -28.56 11.12
CA ALA A 8 34.35 -28.18 10.85
C ALA A 8 33.47 -29.25 11.51
N ALA A 9 33.48 -29.23 12.85
CA ALA A 9 32.61 -30.08 13.65
C ALA A 9 31.43 -29.22 14.13
N LEU A 10 30.28 -29.48 13.51
CA LEU A 10 28.93 -29.35 14.05
C LEU A 10 28.67 -28.17 15.01
N PHE A 11 28.27 -27.03 14.45
CA PHE A 11 27.16 -26.26 15.02
C PHE A 11 25.95 -26.51 14.13
N LEU A 12 25.28 -27.66 14.33
CA LEU A 12 23.87 -27.73 13.97
C LEU A 12 23.14 -26.76 14.91
N PRO A 13 22.26 -25.88 14.43
CA PRO A 13 21.31 -25.24 15.31
C PRO A 13 20.45 -26.36 15.90
N ALA A 14 20.47 -26.50 17.22
CA ALA A 14 19.51 -27.32 17.93
C ALA A 14 18.15 -26.60 17.89
N SER A 15 17.55 -26.55 16.70
CA SER A 15 16.14 -26.29 16.49
C SER A 15 15.50 -27.58 15.95
N ALA A 16 15.75 -28.68 16.67
CA ALA A 16 14.81 -29.79 16.67
C ALA A 16 13.67 -29.35 17.60
N LEU A 17 12.47 -29.22 17.05
CA LEU A 17 11.24 -29.09 17.82
C LEU A 17 11.20 -30.23 18.85
N ALA A 18 11.49 -29.92 20.11
CA ALA A 18 10.99 -30.74 21.19
C ALA A 18 9.48 -30.50 21.21
N ALA A 19 8.70 -31.48 20.77
CA ALA A 19 7.28 -31.49 21.10
C ALA A 19 7.20 -31.38 22.63
N GLN A 20 6.54 -30.34 23.13
CA GLN A 20 6.31 -30.17 24.56
C GLN A 20 5.57 -31.41 25.05
N GLU A 21 6.20 -32.23 25.89
CA GLU A 21 5.56 -33.42 26.45
C GLU A 21 4.50 -32.93 27.44
N LEU A 22 3.22 -33.21 27.16
CA LEU A 22 2.13 -32.81 28.04
C LEU A 22 2.30 -33.40 29.44
N ALA A 23 1.83 -32.67 30.45
CA ALA A 23 1.78 -33.20 31.81
C ALA A 23 0.97 -34.51 31.82
N ARG A 24 1.57 -35.59 32.35
CA ARG A 24 0.89 -36.88 32.49
C ARG A 24 -0.16 -36.75 33.60
N THR A 25 -1.41 -36.55 33.22
CA THR A 25 -2.59 -36.52 34.11
C THR A 25 -3.51 -37.71 33.80
N SER A 26 -4.46 -38.01 34.68
CA SER A 26 -5.56 -38.97 34.39
C SER A 26 -6.22 -38.68 33.04
N CYS A 27 -6.51 -37.40 32.77
CA CYS A 27 -7.15 -36.92 31.54
C CYS A 27 -6.29 -37.23 30.30
N VAL A 28 -5.00 -36.86 30.32
CA VAL A 28 -4.10 -37.04 29.17
C VAL A 28 -3.79 -38.51 28.91
N LEU A 29 -3.67 -39.32 29.97
CA LEU A 29 -3.42 -40.75 29.83
C LEU A 29 -4.61 -41.50 29.22
N CYS A 30 -5.83 -41.18 29.66
CA CYS A 30 -7.04 -41.79 29.15
C CYS A 30 -7.37 -41.29 27.73
N HIS A 31 -7.47 -39.97 27.52
CA HIS A 31 -7.78 -39.38 26.20
C HIS A 31 -6.66 -39.53 25.16
N GLY A 32 -5.48 -40.00 25.57
CA GLY A 32 -4.38 -40.34 24.66
C GLY A 32 -4.40 -41.79 24.19
N ASP A 33 -5.34 -42.59 24.68
CA ASP A 33 -5.48 -44.00 24.31
C ASP A 33 -6.23 -44.14 22.98
N ALA A 34 -5.47 -44.44 21.92
CA ALA A 34 -6.01 -44.66 20.58
C ALA A 34 -6.80 -45.98 20.44
N ASP A 35 -6.76 -46.87 21.44
CA ASP A 35 -7.62 -48.05 21.49
C ASP A 35 -9.02 -47.71 22.06
N LEU A 36 -9.16 -46.59 22.78
CA LEU A 36 -10.41 -46.16 23.42
C LEU A 36 -11.14 -45.04 22.66
N PHE A 37 -10.41 -44.18 21.95
CA PHE A 37 -10.95 -42.98 21.31
C PHE A 37 -10.65 -42.92 19.82
N GLU A 38 -11.49 -42.21 19.07
CA GLU A 38 -11.25 -41.97 17.65
C GLU A 38 -10.03 -41.07 17.43
N GLU A 39 -9.40 -41.20 16.26
CA GLU A 39 -8.21 -40.41 15.90
C GLU A 39 -8.42 -38.89 16.08
N ALA A 40 -9.63 -38.40 15.76
CA ALA A 40 -9.99 -37.00 15.92
C ALA A 40 -10.03 -36.54 17.39
N GLU A 41 -10.45 -37.42 18.30
CA GLU A 41 -10.51 -37.13 19.74
C GLU A 41 -9.10 -37.15 20.35
N VAL A 42 -8.28 -38.12 19.95
CA VAL A 42 -6.87 -38.19 20.36
C VAL A 42 -6.07 -36.99 19.82
N ALA A 43 -6.41 -36.51 18.62
CA ALA A 43 -5.75 -35.35 18.01
C ALA A 43 -5.90 -34.06 18.84
N ILE A 44 -6.94 -33.95 19.68
CA ILE A 44 -7.14 -32.82 20.60
C ILE A 44 -5.93 -32.62 21.50
N LEU A 45 -5.30 -33.71 21.98
CA LEU A 45 -4.08 -33.62 22.79
C LEU A 45 -2.92 -33.03 22.00
N GLY A 46 -2.79 -33.43 20.73
CA GLY A 46 -1.76 -32.90 19.84
C GLY A 46 -1.95 -31.40 19.56
N ASP A 47 -3.19 -30.94 19.44
CA ASP A 47 -3.53 -29.54 19.27
C ASP A 47 -3.33 -28.73 20.55
N PHE A 48 -3.73 -29.29 21.69
CA PHE A 48 -3.48 -28.71 23.01
C PHE A 48 -2.00 -28.53 23.29
N ALA A 49 -1.16 -29.50 22.94
CA ALA A 49 0.29 -29.40 23.09
C ALA A 49 0.91 -28.22 22.32
N LYS A 50 0.22 -27.69 21.29
CA LYS A 50 0.66 -26.50 20.53
C LYS A 50 0.14 -25.18 21.11
N SER A 51 -0.72 -25.24 22.13
CA SER A 51 -1.37 -24.06 22.71
C SER A 51 -0.41 -23.26 23.60
N ALA A 52 -0.71 -21.97 23.77
CA ALA A 52 -0.06 -21.13 24.75
C ALA A 52 -0.31 -21.64 26.17
N HIS A 53 -1.51 -22.15 26.46
CA HIS A 53 -1.86 -22.71 27.76
C HIS A 53 -0.98 -23.91 28.14
N ALA A 54 -0.74 -24.85 27.21
CA ALA A 54 0.17 -25.97 27.44
C ALA A 54 1.62 -25.50 27.61
N SER A 55 2.03 -24.46 26.86
CA SER A 55 3.35 -23.85 26.99
C SER A 55 3.57 -23.21 28.37
N ASP A 56 2.49 -22.68 28.97
CA ASP A 56 2.47 -22.11 30.32
C ASP A 56 2.28 -23.16 31.43
N GLY A 57 2.22 -24.45 31.07
CA GLY A 57 2.14 -25.57 32.00
C GLY A 57 0.74 -25.96 32.45
N LEU A 58 -0.31 -25.43 31.81
CA LEU A 58 -1.69 -25.84 32.07
C LEU A 58 -2.02 -27.17 31.38
N SER A 59 -3.01 -27.86 31.91
CA SER A 59 -3.54 -29.14 31.46
C SER A 59 -5.08 -29.11 31.43
N CYS A 60 -5.70 -30.19 30.96
CA CYS A 60 -7.15 -30.27 30.69
C CYS A 60 -8.00 -29.88 31.90
N HIS A 61 -7.58 -30.34 33.09
CA HIS A 61 -8.28 -30.11 34.36
C HIS A 61 -8.23 -28.65 34.84
N ASP A 62 -7.28 -27.84 34.37
CA ASP A 62 -7.21 -26.42 34.72
C ASP A 62 -8.38 -25.62 34.08
N CYS A 63 -8.94 -26.13 32.98
CA CYS A 63 -10.13 -25.56 32.35
C CYS A 63 -11.40 -26.36 32.71
N HIS A 64 -11.36 -27.69 32.55
CA HIS A 64 -12.54 -28.56 32.66
C HIS A 64 -12.78 -29.11 34.07
N GLY A 65 -11.87 -28.89 35.01
CA GLY A 65 -11.90 -29.50 36.34
C GLY A 65 -11.60 -30.99 36.33
N GLY A 66 -11.95 -31.68 37.42
CA GLY A 66 -11.68 -33.10 37.61
C GLY A 66 -10.34 -33.37 38.32
N ASN A 67 -10.14 -34.63 38.72
CA ASN A 67 -8.98 -35.07 39.47
C ASN A 67 -7.84 -35.49 38.53
N PRO A 68 -6.72 -34.75 38.47
CA PRO A 68 -5.64 -35.00 37.51
C PRO A 68 -4.71 -36.16 37.90
N ASP A 69 -4.96 -36.86 39.01
CA ASP A 69 -4.09 -37.93 39.52
C ASP A 69 -3.92 -39.05 38.47
N PRO A 70 -2.71 -39.28 37.93
CA PRO A 70 -2.47 -40.27 36.87
C PRO A 70 -2.90 -41.69 37.23
N ARG A 71 -3.00 -42.00 38.53
CA ARG A 71 -3.47 -43.30 39.03
C ARG A 71 -4.95 -43.55 38.77
N LEU A 72 -5.71 -42.51 38.39
CA LEU A 72 -7.13 -42.58 38.06
C LEU A 72 -7.40 -42.65 36.54
N ALA A 73 -6.37 -42.89 35.71
CA ALA A 73 -6.56 -42.96 34.25
C ALA A 73 -7.60 -44.01 33.82
N ASP A 74 -7.69 -45.13 34.54
CA ASP A 74 -8.65 -46.21 34.28
C ASP A 74 -9.97 -46.05 35.08
N ASP A 75 -10.12 -44.98 35.85
CA ASP A 75 -11.29 -44.69 36.69
C ASP A 75 -11.89 -43.33 36.32
N TYR A 76 -12.65 -43.32 35.22
CA TYR A 76 -13.22 -42.10 34.66
C TYR A 76 -14.23 -41.43 35.61
N GLU A 77 -14.91 -42.20 36.47
CA GLU A 77 -15.88 -41.67 37.44
C GLU A 77 -15.17 -40.85 38.52
N ALA A 78 -14.04 -41.36 39.03
CA ALA A 78 -13.23 -40.62 39.99
C ALA A 78 -12.42 -39.47 39.34
N ALA A 79 -12.00 -39.62 38.08
CA ALA A 79 -11.28 -38.58 37.36
C ALA A 79 -12.18 -37.40 36.96
N MET A 80 -13.42 -37.67 36.54
CA MET A 80 -14.41 -36.68 36.11
C MET A 80 -15.49 -36.43 37.18
N ASP A 81 -15.09 -36.47 38.45
CA ASP A 81 -16.00 -36.28 39.58
C ASP A 81 -16.51 -34.81 39.64
N PRO A 82 -17.81 -34.56 39.48
CA PRO A 82 -18.40 -33.22 39.59
C PRO A 82 -18.32 -32.67 41.02
N ASP A 83 -18.08 -33.50 42.04
CA ASP A 83 -17.94 -33.10 43.43
C ASP A 83 -16.47 -33.04 43.89
N TYR A 84 -15.51 -33.16 42.97
CA TYR A 84 -14.08 -33.09 43.30
C TYR A 84 -13.71 -31.75 43.93
N GLY A 85 -13.45 -31.77 45.25
CA GLY A 85 -13.31 -30.55 46.07
C GLY A 85 -12.37 -29.47 45.54
N PRO A 86 -11.16 -29.78 45.04
CA PRO A 86 -10.25 -28.77 44.50
C PRO A 86 -10.75 -28.10 43.21
N ALA A 87 -11.41 -28.84 42.33
CA ALA A 87 -11.91 -28.35 41.05
C ALA A 87 -12.99 -29.31 40.50
N PRO A 88 -14.28 -29.04 40.75
CA PRO A 88 -15.40 -29.79 40.18
C PRO A 88 -15.26 -30.00 38.67
N TYR A 89 -15.49 -31.22 38.18
CA TYR A 89 -15.54 -31.47 36.75
C TYR A 89 -16.76 -30.77 36.13
N VAL A 90 -16.53 -29.92 35.12
CA VAL A 90 -17.57 -29.13 34.45
C VAL A 90 -17.77 -29.50 32.98
N GLY A 91 -16.90 -30.34 32.43
CA GLY A 91 -16.99 -30.77 31.02
C GLY A 91 -16.84 -29.61 30.03
N ALA A 92 -17.33 -29.82 28.80
CA ALA A 92 -17.32 -28.80 27.75
C ALA A 92 -18.43 -27.76 28.02
N PRO A 93 -18.09 -26.46 28.15
CA PRO A 93 -19.09 -25.42 28.39
C PRO A 93 -19.96 -25.16 27.15
N ASP A 94 -21.21 -24.76 27.38
CA ASP A 94 -22.07 -24.26 26.30
C ASP A 94 -21.51 -22.94 25.72
N LYS A 95 -21.81 -22.68 24.44
CA LYS A 95 -21.29 -21.49 23.74
C LYS A 95 -21.60 -20.17 24.44
N LYS A 96 -22.81 -20.04 25.00
CA LYS A 96 -23.26 -18.86 25.75
C LYS A 96 -22.45 -18.60 27.03
N ASP A 97 -21.86 -19.65 27.61
CA ASP A 97 -21.14 -19.60 28.89
C ASP A 97 -19.63 -19.43 28.69
N LEU A 98 -19.13 -19.55 27.45
CA LEU A 98 -17.72 -19.44 27.11
C LEU A 98 -17.06 -18.12 27.54
N PRO A 99 -17.67 -16.93 27.39
CA PRO A 99 -17.04 -15.69 27.86
C PRO A 99 -16.76 -15.72 29.36
N ALA A 100 -17.73 -16.15 30.17
CA ALA A 100 -17.56 -16.29 31.62
C ALA A 100 -16.60 -17.42 31.99
N PHE A 101 -16.59 -18.52 31.23
CA PHE A 101 -15.68 -19.64 31.41
C PHE A 101 -14.21 -19.21 31.24
N CYS A 102 -13.89 -18.52 30.14
CA CYS A 102 -12.56 -17.95 29.91
C CYS A 102 -12.23 -16.84 30.92
N GLY A 103 -13.25 -16.03 31.28
CA GLY A 103 -13.17 -14.92 32.21
C GLY A 103 -12.72 -15.31 33.62
N ARG A 104 -12.98 -16.54 34.07
CA ARG A 104 -12.50 -17.06 35.38
C ARG A 104 -11.00 -16.83 35.59
N CYS A 105 -10.23 -16.92 34.50
CA CYS A 105 -8.80 -16.62 34.50
C CYS A 105 -8.53 -15.28 33.82
N HIS A 106 -9.02 -15.07 32.59
CA HIS A 106 -8.68 -13.90 31.77
C HIS A 106 -9.25 -12.57 32.28
N SER A 107 -10.16 -12.60 33.27
CA SER A 107 -10.66 -11.44 34.00
C SER A 107 -10.16 -11.38 35.45
N ASP A 108 -9.30 -12.33 35.87
CA ASP A 108 -8.71 -12.37 37.21
C ASP A 108 -7.25 -11.87 37.21
N PRO A 109 -6.98 -10.65 37.74
CA PRO A 109 -5.61 -10.12 37.84
C PRO A 109 -4.70 -10.98 38.70
N SER A 110 -5.25 -11.65 39.72
CA SER A 110 -4.47 -12.45 40.65
C SER A 110 -3.97 -13.74 40.00
N TYR A 111 -4.67 -14.22 38.97
CA TYR A 111 -4.31 -15.40 38.21
C TYR A 111 -3.38 -15.05 37.05
N ILE A 112 -3.83 -14.20 36.11
CA ILE A 112 -3.12 -13.98 34.85
C ILE A 112 -1.78 -13.28 35.02
N ARG A 113 -1.65 -12.40 36.01
CA ARG A 113 -0.37 -11.70 36.26
C ARG A 113 0.75 -12.61 36.75
N ARG A 114 0.44 -13.87 37.12
CA ARG A 114 1.46 -14.90 37.41
C ARG A 114 2.20 -15.33 36.14
N PHE A 115 1.52 -15.28 35.00
CA PHE A 115 2.08 -15.63 33.70
C PHE A 115 2.58 -14.39 32.97
N ARG A 116 1.77 -13.32 32.96
CA ARG A 116 2.02 -12.08 32.22
C ARG A 116 1.67 -10.86 33.09
N PRO A 117 2.64 -10.26 33.80
CA PRO A 117 2.38 -9.15 34.73
C PRO A 117 1.75 -7.90 34.09
N ASP A 118 1.99 -7.70 32.79
CA ASP A 118 1.51 -6.60 31.96
C ASP A 118 0.21 -6.91 31.20
N ALA A 119 -0.32 -8.12 31.33
CA ALA A 119 -1.54 -8.50 30.63
C ALA A 119 -2.75 -7.66 31.08
N ARG A 120 -3.50 -7.22 30.09
CA ARG A 120 -4.86 -6.72 30.27
C ARG A 120 -5.78 -7.83 30.76
N ILE A 121 -6.82 -7.46 31.50
CA ILE A 121 -7.79 -8.37 32.13
C ILE A 121 -9.24 -7.93 31.92
N ASP A 122 -9.47 -6.99 31.01
CA ASP A 122 -10.78 -6.41 30.72
C ASP A 122 -11.38 -6.98 29.42
N GLN A 123 -10.84 -8.07 28.89
CA GLN A 123 -11.26 -8.64 27.60
C GLN A 123 -12.70 -9.13 27.64
N GLU A 124 -13.12 -9.80 28.72
CA GLU A 124 -14.50 -10.25 28.88
C GLU A 124 -15.45 -9.06 29.03
N GLU A 125 -15.07 -8.06 29.84
CA GLU A 125 -15.86 -6.83 29.99
C GLU A 125 -16.06 -6.12 28.64
N GLN A 126 -14.98 -6.01 27.85
CA GLN A 126 -15.06 -5.47 26.49
C GLN A 126 -15.92 -6.33 25.57
N TYR A 127 -15.83 -7.65 25.65
CA TYR A 127 -16.65 -8.56 24.85
C TYR A 127 -18.14 -8.27 25.03
N TRP A 128 -18.60 -8.03 26.25
CA TRP A 128 -20.00 -7.72 26.51
C TRP A 128 -20.46 -6.37 25.96
N THR A 129 -19.53 -5.47 25.62
CA THR A 129 -19.83 -4.21 24.89
C THR A 129 -19.87 -4.36 23.37
N SER A 130 -19.36 -5.48 22.83
CA SER A 130 -19.35 -5.75 21.40
C SER A 130 -20.73 -6.11 20.86
N ARG A 131 -20.95 -5.96 19.54
CA ARG A 131 -22.20 -6.41 18.92
C ARG A 131 -22.40 -7.92 19.05
N HIS A 132 -21.31 -8.70 19.04
CA HIS A 132 -21.35 -10.14 19.30
C HIS A 132 -21.81 -10.46 20.73
N GLY A 133 -21.24 -9.80 21.74
CA GLY A 133 -21.61 -10.03 23.13
C GLY A 133 -23.03 -9.59 23.46
N ILE A 134 -23.48 -8.47 22.90
CA ILE A 134 -24.87 -8.00 23.05
C ILE A 134 -25.86 -9.03 22.47
N ALA A 135 -25.59 -9.57 21.28
CA ALA A 135 -26.42 -10.59 20.66
C ALA A 135 -26.38 -11.93 21.42
N LEU A 136 -25.22 -12.36 21.90
CA LEU A 136 -25.09 -13.57 22.72
C LEU A 136 -25.89 -13.46 24.02
N ALA A 137 -25.84 -12.29 24.68
CA ALA A 137 -26.62 -12.02 25.88
C ALA A 137 -28.14 -12.02 25.60
N ALA A 138 -28.55 -11.71 24.37
CA ALA A 138 -29.93 -11.85 23.90
C ALA A 138 -30.31 -13.29 23.51
N GLY A 139 -29.38 -14.25 23.59
CA GLY A 139 -29.59 -15.66 23.30
C GLY A 139 -29.21 -16.10 21.89
N ASP A 140 -28.66 -15.21 21.06
CA ASP A 140 -28.18 -15.56 19.72
C ASP A 140 -26.82 -16.28 19.82
N THR A 141 -26.80 -17.57 19.48
CA THR A 141 -25.58 -18.39 19.51
C THR A 141 -24.85 -18.46 18.15
N ASN A 142 -25.38 -17.81 17.12
CA ASN A 142 -24.73 -17.73 15.80
C ASN A 142 -23.54 -16.76 15.78
N VAL A 143 -23.49 -15.83 16.74
CA VAL A 143 -22.41 -14.82 16.88
C VAL A 143 -21.10 -15.40 17.40
N ALA A 144 -20.00 -14.65 17.20
CA ALA A 144 -18.68 -15.06 17.63
C ALA A 144 -18.51 -14.98 19.16
N VAL A 145 -17.82 -15.97 19.73
CA VAL A 145 -17.32 -16.00 21.11
C VAL A 145 -15.80 -16.19 21.10
N CYS A 146 -15.17 -16.25 22.29
CA CYS A 146 -13.72 -16.33 22.45
C CYS A 146 -13.06 -17.40 21.56
N THR A 147 -13.67 -18.58 21.48
CA THR A 147 -13.13 -19.74 20.76
C THR A 147 -13.25 -19.64 19.24
N ASP A 148 -14.19 -18.84 18.72
CA ASP A 148 -14.31 -18.63 17.27
C ASP A 148 -13.10 -17.87 16.72
N CYS A 149 -12.55 -16.93 17.52
CA CYS A 149 -11.37 -16.16 17.17
C CYS A 149 -10.06 -16.85 17.59
N HIS A 150 -9.99 -17.40 18.80
CA HIS A 150 -8.74 -17.93 19.37
C HIS A 150 -8.52 -19.43 19.14
N GLY A 151 -9.56 -20.18 18.78
CA GLY A 151 -9.58 -21.64 18.89
C GLY A 151 -10.04 -22.10 20.27
N ALA A 152 -10.23 -23.41 20.46
CA ALA A 152 -10.63 -24.01 21.73
C ALA A 152 -9.47 -24.75 22.40
N HIS A 153 -8.98 -25.82 21.75
CA HIS A 153 -7.84 -26.59 22.24
C HIS A 153 -6.53 -26.20 21.56
N ASP A 154 -6.55 -25.43 20.47
CA ASP A 154 -5.36 -25.00 19.73
C ASP A 154 -5.05 -23.50 19.92
N ILE A 155 -5.38 -22.94 21.10
CA ILE A 155 -5.22 -21.51 21.40
C ILE A 155 -3.74 -21.14 21.38
N ARG A 156 -3.26 -20.60 20.26
CA ARG A 156 -1.87 -20.19 20.05
C ARG A 156 -1.65 -18.75 20.47
N ALA A 157 -0.44 -18.46 20.96
CA ALA A 157 -0.02 -17.09 21.27
C ALA A 157 -0.19 -16.16 20.06
N ILE A 158 -0.56 -14.90 20.29
CA ILE A 158 -0.81 -13.90 19.23
C ILE A 158 0.42 -13.61 18.37
N THR A 159 1.63 -13.91 18.87
CA THR A 159 2.90 -13.77 18.16
C THR A 159 3.25 -14.98 17.30
N ASN A 160 2.49 -16.07 17.43
CA ASN A 160 2.69 -17.27 16.62
C ASN A 160 2.02 -17.07 15.24
N PRO A 161 2.75 -17.20 14.12
CA PRO A 161 2.18 -17.03 12.79
C PRO A 161 1.00 -17.95 12.48
N SER A 162 0.91 -19.13 13.13
CA SER A 162 -0.22 -20.07 13.01
C SER A 162 -1.41 -19.73 13.90
N SER A 163 -1.35 -18.66 14.70
CA SER A 163 -2.51 -18.18 15.44
C SER A 163 -3.52 -17.56 14.50
N ARG A 164 -4.81 -17.82 14.74
CA ARG A 164 -5.93 -17.22 14.00
C ARG A 164 -5.97 -15.69 14.18
N VAL A 165 -5.52 -15.22 15.33
CA VAL A 165 -5.42 -13.80 15.67
C VAL A 165 -4.03 -13.20 15.42
N TYR A 166 -3.18 -13.88 14.64
CA TYR A 166 -1.94 -13.28 14.14
C TYR A 166 -2.26 -12.20 13.09
N PRO A 167 -1.53 -11.07 12.98
CA PRO A 167 -1.91 -9.93 12.13
C PRO A 167 -2.32 -10.30 10.70
N THR A 168 -1.59 -11.22 10.04
CA THR A 168 -1.88 -11.65 8.66
C THR A 168 -3.08 -12.59 8.53
N ARG A 169 -3.69 -13.00 9.64
CA ARG A 169 -4.80 -13.97 9.71
C ARG A 169 -6.07 -13.42 10.34
N VAL A 170 -6.01 -12.26 10.98
CA VAL A 170 -7.20 -11.66 11.62
C VAL A 170 -8.31 -11.44 10.60
N ALA A 171 -7.99 -10.88 9.43
CA ALA A 171 -8.99 -10.67 8.38
C ALA A 171 -9.66 -11.96 7.92
N GLU A 172 -8.90 -13.06 7.78
CA GLU A 172 -9.45 -14.38 7.43
C GLU A 172 -10.34 -14.94 8.56
N THR A 173 -9.98 -14.66 9.81
CA THR A 173 -10.78 -15.04 10.98
C THR A 173 -12.13 -14.33 10.98
N CYS A 174 -12.15 -13.03 10.67
CA CYS A 174 -13.39 -12.27 10.51
C CYS A 174 -14.21 -12.77 9.30
N ALA A 175 -13.54 -13.02 8.17
CA ALA A 175 -14.16 -13.46 6.93
C ALA A 175 -14.91 -14.79 7.05
N HIS A 176 -14.53 -15.65 8.00
CA HIS A 176 -15.24 -16.91 8.26
C HIS A 176 -16.74 -16.72 8.52
N CYS A 177 -17.13 -15.59 9.09
CA CYS A 177 -18.54 -15.20 9.23
C CYS A 177 -18.88 -14.03 8.30
N HIS A 178 -18.06 -12.96 8.31
CA HIS A 178 -18.38 -11.71 7.60
C HIS A 178 -18.22 -11.78 6.08
N SER A 179 -17.83 -12.93 5.52
CA SER A 179 -17.89 -13.19 4.08
C SER A 179 -18.83 -14.33 3.70
N ASP A 180 -19.62 -14.82 4.65
CA ASP A 180 -20.63 -15.85 4.45
C ASP A 180 -22.02 -15.20 4.41
N ALA A 181 -22.59 -15.08 3.21
CA ALA A 181 -23.89 -14.46 2.99
C ALA A 181 -25.04 -15.21 3.69
N GLU A 182 -24.97 -16.54 3.81
CA GLU A 182 -26.00 -17.32 4.48
C GLU A 182 -25.95 -17.07 5.98
N ARG A 183 -24.74 -17.09 6.55
CA ARG A 183 -24.53 -16.83 7.98
C ARG A 183 -24.87 -15.39 8.39
N MET A 184 -24.63 -14.43 7.50
CA MET A 184 -24.87 -13.01 7.75
C MET A 184 -26.30 -12.55 7.43
N ALA A 185 -27.09 -13.33 6.68
CA ALA A 185 -28.46 -12.99 6.29
C ALA A 185 -29.40 -12.54 7.43
N PRO A 186 -29.31 -13.07 8.67
CA PRO A 186 -30.17 -12.63 9.78
C PRO A 186 -29.84 -11.23 10.32
N TYR A 187 -28.73 -10.61 9.91
CA TYR A 187 -28.23 -9.38 10.49
C TYR A 187 -28.32 -8.20 9.51
N SER A 188 -28.66 -7.03 10.06
CA SER A 188 -28.83 -5.79 9.30
C SER A 188 -28.01 -4.65 9.91
N GLN A 189 -27.68 -3.69 9.08
CA GLN A 189 -27.18 -2.37 9.46
C GLN A 189 -28.25 -1.58 10.22
N ASP A 190 -27.85 -0.49 10.90
CA ASP A 190 -28.78 0.35 11.68
C ASP A 190 -29.86 1.02 10.80
N ASN A 191 -29.62 1.16 9.49
CA ASN A 191 -30.59 1.67 8.51
C ASN A 191 -31.50 0.57 7.91
N GLY A 192 -31.46 -0.65 8.45
CA GLY A 192 -32.27 -1.79 7.99
C GLY A 192 -31.74 -2.52 6.75
N GLN A 193 -30.68 -2.03 6.11
CA GLN A 193 -30.05 -2.72 4.98
C GLN A 193 -29.34 -4.00 5.44
N PRO A 194 -29.25 -5.05 4.62
CA PRO A 194 -28.44 -6.22 4.93
C PRO A 194 -27.00 -5.86 5.25
N LEU A 195 -26.35 -6.59 6.17
CA LEU A 195 -24.91 -6.47 6.31
C LEU A 195 -24.24 -6.95 5.02
N PRO A 196 -23.35 -6.16 4.40
CA PRO A 196 -22.64 -6.62 3.22
C PRO A 196 -21.65 -7.72 3.62
N THR A 197 -21.16 -8.51 2.67
CA THR A 197 -20.20 -9.62 2.91
C THR A 197 -18.90 -9.54 2.10
N ASP A 198 -18.65 -8.38 1.49
CA ASP A 198 -17.51 -8.09 0.60
C ASP A 198 -16.31 -7.44 1.32
N GLN A 199 -16.39 -7.22 2.64
CA GLN A 199 -15.40 -6.42 3.37
C GLN A 199 -14.01 -7.03 3.35
N TYR A 200 -13.92 -8.37 3.40
CA TYR A 200 -12.63 -9.07 3.29
C TYR A 200 -12.01 -8.86 1.91
N ALA A 201 -12.79 -8.99 0.84
CA ALA A 201 -12.33 -8.78 -0.53
C ALA A 201 -11.84 -7.33 -0.73
N LEU A 202 -12.64 -6.35 -0.27
CA LEU A 202 -12.27 -4.94 -0.27
C LEU A 202 -10.99 -4.68 0.53
N TRP A 203 -10.89 -5.21 1.75
CA TRP A 203 -9.69 -5.06 2.58
C TRP A 203 -8.46 -5.67 1.93
N ARG A 204 -8.57 -6.87 1.32
CA ARG A 204 -7.43 -7.55 0.69
C ARG A 204 -6.85 -6.76 -0.48
N HIS A 205 -7.68 -5.97 -1.15
CA HIS A 205 -7.29 -5.04 -2.20
C HIS A 205 -6.72 -3.70 -1.67
N SER A 206 -7.06 -3.32 -0.45
CA SER A 206 -6.67 -2.04 0.16
C SER A 206 -5.15 -1.85 0.30
N VAL A 207 -4.72 -0.60 0.42
CA VAL A 207 -3.32 -0.23 0.68
C VAL A 207 -2.78 -0.84 1.99
N HIS A 208 -3.66 -1.09 2.97
CA HIS A 208 -3.28 -1.73 4.24
C HIS A 208 -2.91 -3.20 4.03
N ALA A 209 -3.75 -3.99 3.37
CA ALA A 209 -3.44 -5.39 3.10
C ALA A 209 -2.23 -5.52 2.16
N ARG A 210 -2.13 -4.66 1.15
CA ARG A 210 -0.95 -4.64 0.26
C ARG A 210 0.33 -4.36 1.04
N SER A 211 0.30 -3.41 1.99
CA SER A 211 1.47 -3.16 2.85
C SER A 211 1.80 -4.37 3.73
N MET A 212 0.78 -5.03 4.29
CA MET A 212 0.96 -6.22 5.12
C MET A 212 1.57 -7.40 4.36
N PHE A 213 1.06 -7.71 3.16
CA PHE A 213 1.43 -8.93 2.43
C PHE A 213 2.50 -8.72 1.36
N GLU A 214 2.59 -7.55 0.72
CA GLU A 214 3.60 -7.27 -0.33
C GLU A 214 4.88 -6.66 0.23
N ARG A 215 4.81 -6.03 1.41
CA ARG A 215 5.95 -5.32 2.04
C ARG A 215 6.36 -5.90 3.39
N ASP A 216 5.74 -7.01 3.81
CA ASP A 216 5.95 -7.65 5.11
C ASP A 216 5.75 -6.71 6.32
N ASP A 217 4.86 -5.70 6.18
CA ASP A 217 4.61 -4.72 7.23
C ASP A 217 3.46 -5.16 8.14
N LEU A 218 3.80 -5.90 9.20
CA LEU A 218 2.82 -6.36 10.20
C LEU A 218 2.20 -5.23 11.04
N SER A 219 2.68 -3.99 10.91
CA SER A 219 2.06 -2.83 11.55
C SER A 219 0.91 -2.24 10.75
N ALA A 220 0.73 -2.66 9.49
CA ALA A 220 -0.40 -2.26 8.68
C ALA A 220 -1.72 -2.76 9.32
N PRO A 221 -2.76 -1.93 9.38
CA PRO A 221 -3.97 -2.26 10.13
C PRO A 221 -4.84 -3.31 9.41
N THR A 222 -5.50 -4.15 10.21
CA THR A 222 -6.53 -5.09 9.80
C THR A 222 -7.83 -4.84 10.57
N CYS A 223 -8.82 -5.73 10.47
CA CYS A 223 -10.20 -5.48 10.88
C CYS A 223 -10.32 -4.99 12.34
N ASN A 224 -9.63 -5.64 13.26
CA ASN A 224 -9.63 -5.34 14.69
C ASN A 224 -8.97 -3.99 15.05
N ASP A 225 -8.09 -3.44 14.22
CA ASP A 225 -7.45 -2.14 14.49
C ASP A 225 -8.45 -0.99 14.33
N CYS A 226 -9.47 -1.18 13.48
CA CYS A 226 -10.57 -0.23 13.29
C CYS A 226 -11.79 -0.54 14.15
N HIS A 227 -12.12 -1.83 14.31
CA HIS A 227 -13.34 -2.28 15.00
C HIS A 227 -13.15 -2.61 16.48
N GLY A 228 -11.90 -2.74 16.94
CA GLY A 228 -11.57 -3.25 18.26
C GLY A 228 -11.38 -4.77 18.28
N ASN A 229 -10.62 -5.24 19.27
CA ASN A 229 -10.29 -6.66 19.45
C ASN A 229 -11.42 -7.42 20.15
N HIS A 230 -11.63 -7.12 21.43
CA HIS A 230 -12.63 -7.79 22.26
C HIS A 230 -13.93 -6.99 22.32
N GLY A 231 -13.87 -5.66 22.20
CA GLY A 231 -15.05 -4.79 22.04
C GLY A 231 -15.46 -4.57 20.59
N ALA A 232 -15.34 -5.60 19.74
CA ALA A 232 -15.53 -5.50 18.30
C ALA A 232 -16.89 -4.88 17.92
N ALA A 233 -16.87 -3.66 17.39
CA ALA A 233 -18.04 -2.95 16.92
C ALA A 233 -17.69 -2.06 15.72
N PRO A 234 -18.63 -1.85 14.78
CA PRO A 234 -18.48 -0.81 13.77
C PRO A 234 -18.21 0.54 14.44
N PRO A 235 -17.16 1.29 14.03
CA PRO A 235 -16.99 2.65 14.52
C PRO A 235 -18.21 3.48 14.10
N GLY A 236 -18.84 4.15 15.07
CA GLY A 236 -19.90 5.12 14.78
C GLY A 236 -19.35 6.29 13.96
N VAL A 237 -20.22 7.00 13.24
CA VAL A 237 -19.85 8.10 12.33
C VAL A 237 -19.01 9.18 13.02
N GLU A 238 -19.28 9.47 14.29
CA GLU A 238 -18.51 10.44 15.10
C GLU A 238 -17.11 9.94 15.48
N SER A 239 -16.85 8.63 15.42
CA SER A 239 -15.59 8.00 15.84
C SER A 239 -14.66 7.64 14.69
N VAL A 240 -15.11 7.70 13.43
CA VAL A 240 -14.30 7.31 12.25
C VAL A 240 -13.01 8.13 12.17
N THR A 241 -13.09 9.43 12.44
CA THR A 241 -11.94 10.34 12.46
C THR A 241 -10.96 10.03 13.58
N TYR A 242 -11.48 9.56 14.72
CA TYR A 242 -10.63 9.11 15.81
C TYR A 242 -9.89 7.82 15.44
N VAL A 243 -10.58 6.88 14.79
CA VAL A 243 -10.02 5.59 14.34
C VAL A 243 -8.90 5.80 13.31
N CYS A 244 -9.20 6.48 12.19
CA CYS A 244 -8.18 6.78 11.19
C CYS A 244 -7.06 7.66 11.76
N GLY A 245 -7.43 8.62 12.62
CA GLY A 245 -6.51 9.60 13.22
C GLY A 245 -5.54 9.03 14.25
N GLN A 246 -5.71 7.79 14.75
CA GLN A 246 -4.70 7.15 15.60
C GLN A 246 -3.37 6.97 14.85
N CYS A 247 -3.44 6.70 13.55
CA CYS A 247 -2.29 6.53 12.67
C CYS A 247 -2.10 7.73 11.73
N HIS A 248 -3.18 8.27 11.17
CA HIS A 248 -3.20 9.42 10.25
C HIS A 248 -3.49 10.73 10.98
N GLY A 249 -2.76 10.98 12.07
CA GLY A 249 -3.04 12.09 12.99
C GLY A 249 -2.88 13.47 12.34
N ARG A 250 -1.94 13.62 11.40
CA ARG A 250 -1.70 14.88 10.69
C ARG A 250 -2.86 15.22 9.75
N GLU A 251 -3.29 14.27 8.94
CA GLU A 251 -4.39 14.40 7.99
C GLU A 251 -5.70 14.67 8.75
N ALA A 252 -5.95 13.94 9.83
CA ALA A 252 -7.10 14.17 10.71
C ALA A 252 -7.06 15.55 11.38
N GLN A 253 -5.89 16.08 11.72
CA GLN A 253 -5.77 17.45 12.24
C GLN A 253 -6.04 18.50 11.15
N LEU A 254 -5.49 18.32 9.95
CA LEU A 254 -5.69 19.22 8.82
C LEU A 254 -7.17 19.28 8.44
N PHE A 255 -7.84 18.13 8.28
CA PHE A 255 -9.27 18.05 7.97
C PHE A 255 -10.11 18.78 9.01
N ARG A 256 -9.91 18.50 10.31
CA ARG A 256 -10.67 19.13 11.41
C ARG A 256 -10.47 20.64 11.49
N SER A 257 -9.32 21.15 11.04
CA SER A 257 -9.06 22.59 10.97
C SER A 257 -9.60 23.25 9.71
N SER A 258 -10.03 22.47 8.72
CA SER A 258 -10.42 22.97 7.40
C SER A 258 -11.84 23.54 7.39
N PRO A 259 -12.16 24.41 6.42
CA PRO A 259 -13.55 24.82 6.17
C PRO A 259 -14.47 23.66 5.75
N LYS A 260 -13.90 22.56 5.24
CA LYS A 260 -14.65 21.40 4.73
C LYS A 260 -15.32 20.61 5.86
N GLU A 261 -14.67 20.47 7.01
CA GLU A 261 -15.28 19.83 8.19
C GLU A 261 -16.59 20.53 8.58
N LYS A 262 -16.56 21.87 8.68
CA LYS A 262 -17.77 22.66 9.00
C LYS A 262 -18.85 22.49 7.94
N ALA A 263 -18.48 22.33 6.68
CA ALA A 263 -19.44 22.09 5.60
C ALA A 263 -20.05 20.68 5.69
N PHE A 264 -19.26 19.66 6.03
CA PHE A 264 -19.75 18.29 6.27
C PHE A 264 -20.73 18.26 7.44
N ALA A 265 -20.37 18.90 8.56
CA ALA A 265 -21.25 19.01 9.72
C ALA A 265 -22.59 19.67 9.37
N ARG A 266 -22.57 20.77 8.59
CA ARG A 266 -23.79 21.43 8.13
C ARG A 266 -24.63 20.54 7.20
N HIS A 267 -24.01 19.85 6.23
CA HIS A 267 -24.74 18.97 5.32
C HIS A 267 -25.37 17.79 6.06
N ASN A 268 -24.69 17.20 7.04
CA ASN A 268 -25.25 16.11 7.83
C ASN A 268 -26.54 16.54 8.56
N VAL A 269 -26.60 17.78 9.07
CA VAL A 269 -27.84 18.32 9.66
C VAL A 269 -28.96 18.38 8.63
N TYR A 270 -28.69 18.86 7.42
CA TYR A 270 -29.71 18.92 6.36
C TYR A 270 -30.14 17.54 5.84
N LEU A 271 -29.20 16.60 5.74
CA LEU A 271 -29.48 15.24 5.27
C LEU A 271 -30.30 14.44 6.29
N GLU A 272 -30.13 14.69 7.60
CA GLU A 272 -30.99 14.10 8.63
C GLU A 272 -32.46 14.52 8.45
N ASP A 273 -32.71 15.77 8.03
CA ASP A 273 -34.06 16.26 7.72
C ASP A 273 -34.60 15.73 6.37
N ALA A 274 -33.71 15.42 5.42
CA ALA A 274 -34.06 14.90 4.09
C ALA A 274 -34.53 13.43 4.11
N GLY A 275 -34.12 12.63 5.10
CA GLY A 275 -34.47 11.22 5.20
C GLY A 275 -33.96 10.38 4.02
N ASP A 276 -34.77 9.42 3.56
CA ASP A 276 -34.37 8.44 2.53
C ASP A 276 -34.23 9.04 1.12
N GLU A 277 -34.72 10.26 0.88
CA GLU A 277 -34.59 10.96 -0.39
C GLU A 277 -33.16 11.54 -0.60
N GLY A 278 -32.33 11.55 0.45
CA GLY A 278 -30.90 11.89 0.39
C GLY A 278 -30.62 13.23 -0.30
N CYS A 279 -29.67 13.25 -1.24
CA CYS A 279 -29.34 14.45 -2.00
C CYS A 279 -30.53 14.95 -2.84
N ALA A 280 -31.34 14.05 -3.40
CA ALA A 280 -32.47 14.39 -4.27
C ALA A 280 -33.61 15.12 -3.54
N ALA A 281 -33.64 15.07 -2.21
CA ALA A 281 -34.61 15.82 -1.40
C ALA A 281 -34.39 17.34 -1.46
N CYS A 282 -33.15 17.76 -1.74
CA CYS A 282 -32.72 19.17 -1.70
C CYS A 282 -32.08 19.65 -3.02
N HIS A 283 -31.63 18.73 -3.87
CA HIS A 283 -30.98 18.99 -5.16
C HIS A 283 -31.86 18.51 -6.31
N ASP A 284 -31.93 19.30 -7.38
CA ASP A 284 -32.74 18.97 -8.57
C ASP A 284 -32.15 17.78 -9.35
N SER A 285 -33.02 17.00 -9.99
CA SER A 285 -32.64 15.77 -10.72
C SER A 285 -31.77 15.99 -11.98
N GLU A 286 -31.67 17.23 -12.47
CA GLU A 286 -30.74 17.60 -13.55
C GLU A 286 -29.30 17.75 -13.03
N GLU A 287 -29.09 17.74 -11.71
CA GLU A 287 -27.78 17.74 -11.08
C GLU A 287 -27.22 16.31 -10.99
N PRO A 288 -26.04 16.04 -11.58
CA PRO A 288 -25.39 14.74 -11.53
C PRO A 288 -25.30 14.15 -10.12
N GLN A 289 -25.06 14.97 -9.08
CA GLN A 289 -24.79 14.46 -7.73
C GLN A 289 -26.00 13.74 -7.12
N ALA A 290 -27.22 14.25 -7.36
CA ALA A 290 -28.46 13.60 -6.91
C ALA A 290 -28.67 12.21 -7.53
N SER A 291 -28.07 11.98 -8.70
CA SER A 291 -28.15 10.71 -9.45
C SER A 291 -27.02 9.73 -9.11
N PHE A 292 -25.89 10.21 -8.58
CA PHE A 292 -24.67 9.42 -8.42
C PHE A 292 -24.31 9.07 -6.97
N THR A 293 -24.96 9.67 -5.97
CA THR A 293 -24.65 9.40 -4.56
C THR A 293 -25.88 8.96 -3.79
N GLU A 294 -25.96 7.66 -3.49
CA GLU A 294 -26.87 7.08 -2.49
C GLU A 294 -26.35 7.35 -1.06
N LEU A 295 -25.96 8.60 -0.78
CA LEU A 295 -25.42 8.99 0.52
C LEU A 295 -26.52 9.66 1.34
N SER A 296 -26.91 9.01 2.43
CA SER A 296 -27.77 9.60 3.47
C SER A 296 -26.98 10.35 4.54
N ARG A 297 -25.64 10.21 4.56
CA ARG A 297 -24.75 10.93 5.49
C ARG A 297 -23.33 11.04 4.95
N PHE A 298 -22.67 12.16 5.21
CA PHE A 298 -21.24 12.33 5.01
C PHE A 298 -20.44 11.87 6.22
N ILE A 299 -19.56 10.91 6.01
CA ILE A 299 -18.59 10.39 6.98
C ILE A 299 -17.21 10.93 6.62
N GLU A 300 -16.57 11.67 7.52
CA GLU A 300 -15.41 12.55 7.25
C GLU A 300 -14.36 11.94 6.30
N CYS A 301 -13.73 10.82 6.68
CA CYS A 301 -12.67 10.21 5.88
C CYS A 301 -13.21 9.25 4.81
N SER A 302 -14.15 8.38 5.18
CA SER A 302 -14.62 7.30 4.29
C SER A 302 -15.49 7.79 3.14
N THR A 303 -16.06 9.00 3.26
CA THR A 303 -16.74 9.65 2.14
C THR A 303 -15.81 9.81 0.96
N CYS A 304 -14.51 10.08 1.16
CA CYS A 304 -13.55 10.28 0.07
C CYS A 304 -12.65 9.06 -0.17
N HIS A 305 -12.27 8.34 0.88
CA HIS A 305 -11.27 7.27 0.80
C HIS A 305 -11.85 5.83 0.86
N GLY A 306 -13.15 5.66 1.02
CA GLY A 306 -13.74 4.36 1.34
C GLY A 306 -13.45 3.92 2.77
N ASN A 307 -13.91 2.73 3.17
CA ASN A 307 -13.74 2.18 4.52
C ASN A 307 -12.90 0.89 4.55
N HIS A 308 -13.36 -0.18 3.91
CA HIS A 308 -12.66 -1.46 3.85
C HIS A 308 -11.70 -1.50 2.65
N GLY A 309 -12.07 -0.90 1.53
CA GLY A 309 -11.26 -0.83 0.30
C GLY A 309 -10.47 0.46 0.18
N VAL A 310 -9.75 0.88 1.23
CA VAL A 310 -8.96 2.13 1.19
C VAL A 310 -7.83 2.01 0.17
N LEU A 311 -7.91 2.77 -0.91
CA LEU A 311 -6.92 2.79 -1.97
C LEU A 311 -5.80 3.80 -1.69
N ARG A 312 -4.66 3.60 -2.36
CA ARG A 312 -3.60 4.60 -2.40
C ARG A 312 -4.17 5.89 -3.01
N PRO A 313 -4.06 7.06 -2.35
CA PRO A 313 -4.50 8.32 -2.94
C PRO A 313 -3.70 8.65 -4.20
N THR A 314 -4.41 9.10 -5.23
CA THR A 314 -3.88 9.54 -6.52
C THR A 314 -4.53 10.86 -6.92
N ILE A 315 -3.97 11.55 -7.91
CA ILE A 315 -4.54 12.80 -8.43
C ILE A 315 -5.95 12.61 -9.01
N ALA A 316 -6.37 11.37 -9.31
CA ALA A 316 -7.74 11.06 -9.73
C ALA A 316 -8.79 11.43 -8.68
N LEU A 317 -8.43 11.49 -7.38
CA LEU A 317 -9.34 11.95 -6.33
C LEU A 317 -9.63 13.46 -6.43
N LEU A 318 -8.68 14.25 -6.95
CA LEU A 318 -8.73 15.71 -7.00
C LEU A 318 -9.39 16.26 -8.29
N ALA A 319 -10.12 15.42 -9.03
CA ALA A 319 -10.75 15.76 -10.30
C ALA A 319 -11.43 17.14 -10.30
N PRO A 320 -11.55 17.80 -11.47
CA PRO A 320 -11.63 17.22 -12.82
C PRO A 320 -10.26 16.81 -13.40
N LEU A 321 -10.22 15.65 -14.06
CA LEU A 321 -9.00 15.15 -14.70
C LEU A 321 -8.78 15.82 -16.06
N PRO A 322 -7.51 16.00 -16.50
CA PRO A 322 -7.24 16.42 -17.86
C PRO A 322 -7.64 15.33 -18.87
N GLU A 323 -7.82 15.75 -20.12
CA GLU A 323 -8.15 14.85 -21.24
C GLU A 323 -7.16 13.69 -21.41
N THR A 324 -5.89 13.90 -21.06
CA THR A 324 -4.85 12.87 -21.14
C THR A 324 -3.94 12.89 -19.90
N PRO A 325 -3.46 11.72 -19.44
CA PRO A 325 -2.47 11.66 -18.36
C PRO A 325 -1.09 12.22 -18.79
N CYS A 326 -0.81 12.28 -20.09
CA CYS A 326 0.45 12.79 -20.64
C CYS A 326 0.69 14.26 -20.27
N GLN A 327 -0.40 15.01 -20.06
CA GLN A 327 -0.41 16.40 -19.62
C GLN A 327 0.32 16.64 -18.28
N PHE A 328 0.40 15.62 -17.42
CA PHE A 328 1.07 15.73 -16.12
C PHE A 328 2.60 15.78 -16.24
N CYS A 329 3.18 15.40 -17.37
CA CYS A 329 4.64 15.32 -17.50
C CYS A 329 5.20 16.04 -18.73
N HIS A 330 4.43 16.14 -19.82
CA HIS A 330 4.96 16.54 -21.11
C HIS A 330 4.43 17.86 -21.65
N GLU A 331 3.28 18.32 -21.17
CA GLU A 331 2.66 19.54 -21.70
C GLU A 331 2.92 20.71 -20.76
N PRO A 332 3.24 21.90 -21.31
CA PRO A 332 3.28 23.12 -20.51
C PRO A 332 1.96 23.32 -19.76
N PHE A 333 2.09 23.80 -18.54
CA PHE A 333 1.01 24.11 -17.63
C PHE A 333 1.39 25.29 -16.72
N GLY A 334 0.69 26.42 -16.86
CA GLY A 334 1.04 27.67 -16.16
C GLY A 334 2.22 28.42 -16.78
N GLU A 335 2.41 29.67 -16.39
CA GLU A 335 3.40 30.58 -16.98
C GLU A 335 4.85 30.13 -16.75
N VAL A 336 5.13 29.45 -15.64
CA VAL A 336 6.48 29.02 -15.27
C VAL A 336 6.97 27.88 -16.16
N THR A 337 6.12 26.91 -16.47
CA THR A 337 6.49 25.76 -17.31
C THR A 337 6.59 26.11 -18.79
N GLU A 338 5.84 27.12 -19.27
CA GLU A 338 5.95 27.61 -20.65
C GLU A 338 7.34 28.18 -20.98
N GLN A 339 8.07 28.62 -19.96
CA GLN A 339 9.44 29.13 -20.09
C GLN A 339 10.49 28.01 -20.18
N VAL A 340 10.10 26.74 -20.00
CA VAL A 340 11.01 25.60 -20.04
C VAL A 340 11.29 25.21 -21.50
N LEU A 341 12.54 25.37 -21.92
CA LEU A 341 13.04 24.97 -23.23
C LEU A 341 13.04 23.44 -23.39
N VAL A 342 12.16 22.94 -24.25
CA VAL A 342 12.22 21.56 -24.77
C VAL A 342 12.80 21.60 -26.18
N MET A 343 13.69 20.67 -26.51
CA MET A 343 14.22 20.56 -27.88
C MET A 343 13.08 20.25 -28.86
N ASP A 344 12.93 21.02 -29.95
CA ASP A 344 11.86 20.87 -30.94
C ASP A 344 11.67 19.44 -31.46
N THR A 345 12.77 18.73 -31.68
CA THR A 345 12.74 17.32 -32.13
C THR A 345 12.14 16.38 -31.08
N THR A 346 12.39 16.63 -29.80
CA THR A 346 11.82 15.85 -28.70
C THR A 346 10.34 16.17 -28.52
N GLN A 347 9.99 17.45 -28.60
CA GLN A 347 8.60 17.93 -28.57
C GLN A 347 7.77 17.28 -29.69
N GLY A 348 8.28 17.32 -30.93
CA GLY A 348 7.59 16.77 -32.09
C GLY A 348 7.41 15.25 -32.04
N ASN A 349 8.42 14.52 -31.57
CA ASN A 349 8.31 13.06 -31.39
C ASN A 349 7.27 12.70 -30.34
N TYR A 350 7.24 13.42 -29.22
CA TYR A 350 6.21 13.24 -28.19
C TYR A 350 4.80 13.52 -28.74
N GLN A 351 4.63 14.65 -29.44
CA GLN A 351 3.34 15.03 -30.02
C GLN A 351 2.83 13.97 -31.00
N ALA A 352 3.68 13.48 -31.89
CA ALA A 352 3.30 12.43 -32.85
C ALA A 352 2.80 11.16 -32.14
N MET A 353 3.50 10.72 -31.09
CA MET A 353 3.11 9.54 -30.32
C MET A 353 1.81 9.75 -29.53
N ARG A 354 1.65 10.93 -28.93
CA ARG A 354 0.41 11.29 -28.22
C ARG A 354 -0.78 11.28 -29.17
N ASP A 355 -0.63 11.88 -30.34
CA ASP A 355 -1.70 11.99 -31.33
C ASP A 355 -2.07 10.61 -31.92
N GLU A 356 -1.10 9.71 -32.08
CA GLU A 356 -1.33 8.30 -32.45
C GLU A 356 -2.16 7.56 -31.38
N LEU A 357 -1.77 7.64 -30.10
CA LEU A 357 -2.52 7.03 -29.00
C LEU A 357 -3.94 7.60 -28.86
N LEU A 358 -4.11 8.91 -29.06
CA LEU A 358 -5.43 9.55 -29.03
C LEU A 358 -6.33 9.03 -30.16
N LEU A 359 -5.77 8.87 -31.37
CA LEU A 359 -6.49 8.31 -32.51
C LEU A 359 -6.86 6.84 -32.26
N GLU A 360 -5.98 6.04 -31.67
CA GLU A 360 -6.28 4.65 -31.30
C GLU A 360 -7.39 4.55 -30.25
N ALA A 361 -7.38 5.43 -29.25
CA ALA A 361 -8.45 5.49 -28.25
C ALA A 361 -9.80 5.85 -28.90
N GLU A 362 -9.81 6.82 -29.81
CA GLU A 362 -11.01 7.22 -30.57
C GLU A 362 -11.52 6.06 -31.45
N GLN A 363 -10.62 5.34 -32.13
CA GLN A 363 -10.98 4.16 -32.94
C GLN A 363 -11.59 3.02 -32.10
N GLN A 364 -11.20 2.92 -30.83
CA GLN A 364 -11.79 1.99 -29.85
C GLN A 364 -13.09 2.52 -29.23
N GLY A 365 -13.50 3.75 -29.54
CA GLY A 365 -14.68 4.40 -28.96
C GLY A 365 -14.53 4.74 -27.48
N LEU A 366 -13.29 4.93 -27.00
CA LEU A 366 -13.02 5.28 -25.61
C LEU A 366 -13.19 6.79 -25.37
N GLU A 367 -13.97 7.15 -24.36
CA GLU A 367 -14.22 8.53 -23.95
C GLU A 367 -14.05 8.71 -22.43
N GLY A 368 -13.87 9.96 -21.98
CA GLY A 368 -13.81 10.32 -20.55
C GLY A 368 -12.82 9.49 -19.74
N ASP A 369 -13.31 8.92 -18.62
CA ASP A 369 -12.57 8.08 -17.68
C ASP A 369 -11.94 6.83 -18.34
N ALA A 370 -12.69 6.15 -19.22
CA ALA A 370 -12.22 4.93 -19.88
C ALA A 370 -11.01 5.21 -20.80
N ARG A 371 -11.06 6.33 -21.52
CA ARG A 371 -9.92 6.82 -22.32
C ARG A 371 -8.73 7.19 -21.43
N PHE A 372 -8.97 7.90 -20.33
CA PHE A 372 -7.91 8.30 -19.41
C PHE A 372 -7.17 7.08 -18.85
N ASP A 373 -7.90 6.09 -18.33
CA ASP A 373 -7.32 4.88 -17.73
C ASP A 373 -6.59 3.99 -18.75
N TRP A 374 -7.11 3.92 -19.98
CA TRP A 374 -6.43 3.26 -21.08
C TRP A 374 -5.11 3.96 -21.41
N LEU A 375 -5.12 5.29 -21.56
CA LEU A 375 -3.91 6.08 -21.84
C LEU A 375 -2.85 5.96 -20.73
N VAL A 376 -3.25 5.83 -19.46
CA VAL A 376 -2.33 5.56 -18.34
C VAL A 376 -1.58 4.25 -18.56
N SER A 377 -2.29 3.23 -19.08
CA SER A 377 -1.74 1.90 -19.33
C SER A 377 -0.78 1.91 -20.53
N GLU A 378 -1.20 2.51 -21.63
CA GLU A 378 -0.39 2.58 -22.85
C GLU A 378 0.86 3.43 -22.67
N ALA A 379 0.77 4.52 -21.89
CA ALA A 379 1.92 5.36 -21.59
C ALA A 379 3.07 4.57 -20.93
N LEU A 380 2.77 3.56 -20.11
CA LEU A 380 3.77 2.69 -19.51
C LEU A 380 4.35 1.67 -20.50
N ALA A 381 3.57 1.24 -21.49
CA ALA A 381 3.97 0.25 -22.48
C ALA A 381 4.89 0.81 -23.59
N LEU A 382 5.14 2.13 -23.61
CA LEU A 382 5.92 2.77 -24.66
C LEU A 382 7.34 2.18 -24.79
N PRO A 383 7.85 1.94 -26.02
CA PRO A 383 9.11 1.24 -26.27
C PRO A 383 10.36 1.81 -25.56
N PHE A 384 10.36 3.10 -25.23
CA PHE A 384 11.48 3.74 -24.53
C PHE A 384 11.38 3.64 -23.01
N HIS A 385 10.20 3.31 -22.46
CA HIS A 385 10.01 3.03 -21.04
C HIS A 385 10.39 1.61 -20.67
N ILE A 386 10.39 0.69 -21.64
CA ILE A 386 10.67 -0.73 -21.44
C ILE A 386 12.13 -1.10 -21.78
N LEU A 387 12.61 -2.19 -21.17
CA LEU A 387 13.81 -2.91 -21.56
C LEU A 387 13.40 -3.98 -22.57
N ARG A 388 13.84 -3.84 -23.83
CA ARG A 388 13.56 -4.85 -24.85
C ARG A 388 14.34 -6.13 -24.51
N PRO A 389 13.69 -7.28 -24.27
CA PRO A 389 14.40 -8.49 -23.90
C PRO A 389 15.27 -8.98 -25.07
N ALA A 390 16.47 -9.45 -24.74
CA ALA A 390 17.38 -10.08 -25.70
C ALA A 390 16.95 -11.54 -25.92
N GLY A 391 15.87 -11.74 -26.67
CA GLY A 391 15.25 -13.04 -26.89
C GLY A 391 13.77 -12.98 -26.57
N GLY A 392 12.93 -13.35 -27.54
CA GLY A 392 11.48 -13.31 -27.41
C GLY A 392 11.00 -14.41 -26.49
N ASP A 393 10.50 -14.02 -25.33
CA ASP A 393 9.56 -14.80 -24.51
C ASP A 393 8.40 -13.87 -24.12
N GLU A 394 7.22 -14.45 -23.98
CA GLU A 394 5.86 -13.85 -23.94
C GLU A 394 5.53 -13.01 -22.69
N GLU A 395 6.53 -12.52 -21.94
CA GLU A 395 6.31 -11.72 -20.73
C GLU A 395 6.41 -10.21 -21.03
N ALA A 396 5.56 -9.40 -20.39
CA ALA A 396 5.56 -7.95 -20.59
C ALA A 396 6.96 -7.39 -20.26
N PRO A 397 7.59 -6.63 -21.18
CA PRO A 397 8.98 -6.23 -21.03
C PRO A 397 9.16 -5.31 -19.81
N PRO A 398 10.17 -5.55 -18.95
CA PRO A 398 10.29 -4.82 -17.70
C PRO A 398 10.56 -3.34 -17.95
N LEU A 399 9.91 -2.47 -17.17
CA LEU A 399 10.18 -1.03 -17.21
C LEU A 399 11.64 -0.75 -16.83
N ARG A 400 12.25 0.22 -17.50
CA ARG A 400 13.56 0.73 -17.10
C ARG A 400 13.48 1.29 -15.68
N PRO A 401 14.53 1.16 -14.85
CA PRO A 401 14.51 1.63 -13.46
C PRO A 401 14.04 3.09 -13.33
N GLU A 402 14.48 3.97 -14.23
CA GLU A 402 14.09 5.39 -14.27
C GLU A 402 12.59 5.63 -14.52
N PHE A 403 11.87 4.70 -15.16
CA PHE A 403 10.45 4.83 -15.49
C PHE A 403 9.55 3.88 -14.68
N SER A 404 10.14 2.87 -14.04
CA SER A 404 9.45 1.81 -13.29
C SER A 404 8.51 2.31 -12.18
N ARG A 405 8.77 3.50 -11.65
CA ARG A 405 7.98 4.15 -10.60
C ARG A 405 7.47 5.52 -11.01
N LEU A 406 7.45 5.86 -12.30
CA LEU A 406 7.09 7.21 -12.75
C LEU A 406 5.68 7.61 -12.29
N PHE A 407 4.70 6.74 -12.55
CA PHE A 407 3.30 6.96 -12.17
C PHE A 407 3.08 6.85 -10.65
N GLU A 408 3.88 6.02 -9.96
CA GLU A 408 3.88 5.98 -8.50
C GLU A 408 4.50 7.24 -7.87
N LYS A 409 5.57 7.78 -8.47
CA LYS A 409 6.32 8.97 -8.04
C LYS A 409 5.45 10.21 -8.22
N PHE A 410 4.69 10.28 -9.32
CA PHE A 410 3.83 11.41 -9.65
C PHE A 410 2.34 11.19 -9.35
N ARG A 411 2.00 10.06 -8.70
CA ARG A 411 0.63 9.71 -8.26
C ARG A 411 -0.42 9.78 -9.37
N ILE A 412 -0.03 9.48 -10.60
CA ILE A 412 -0.97 9.36 -11.71
C ILE A 412 -1.62 7.99 -11.58
N GLY A 413 -2.82 7.99 -10.99
CA GLY A 413 -3.64 6.80 -10.79
C GLY A 413 -4.72 6.66 -11.85
N ARG A 414 -5.37 5.49 -11.84
CA ARG A 414 -6.58 5.26 -12.62
C ARG A 414 -7.80 5.80 -11.89
N THR A 415 -8.87 6.02 -12.65
CA THR A 415 -10.20 6.38 -12.16
C THR A 415 -11.00 5.15 -11.75
N MET A 416 -10.67 3.99 -12.31
CA MET A 416 -11.24 2.69 -12.01
C MET A 416 -10.12 1.72 -11.61
N GLU A 417 -10.30 1.00 -10.52
CA GLU A 417 -9.40 -0.07 -10.09
C GLU A 417 -10.11 -1.41 -10.21
N THR A 418 -9.45 -2.39 -10.85
CA THR A 418 -9.97 -3.75 -10.99
C THR A 418 -9.12 -4.71 -10.18
N TYR A 419 -9.76 -5.54 -9.37
CA TYR A 419 -9.11 -6.58 -8.57
C TYR A 419 -9.86 -7.90 -8.63
N THR A 420 -9.15 -8.99 -8.35
CA THR A 420 -9.76 -10.31 -8.22
C THR A 420 -10.23 -10.51 -6.79
N ASP A 421 -11.49 -10.83 -6.60
CA ASP A 421 -12.02 -11.21 -5.30
C ASP A 421 -11.29 -12.49 -4.80
N PRO A 422 -10.64 -12.45 -3.63
CA PRO A 422 -9.85 -13.57 -3.12
C PRO A 422 -10.69 -14.80 -2.74
N LEU A 423 -12.01 -14.65 -2.56
CA LEU A 423 -12.93 -15.72 -2.19
C LEU A 423 -13.63 -16.33 -3.41
N THR A 424 -14.07 -15.50 -4.35
CA THR A 424 -14.88 -15.95 -5.51
C THR A 424 -14.07 -16.09 -6.80
N GLY A 425 -12.92 -15.43 -6.91
CA GLY A 425 -12.13 -15.33 -8.14
C GLY A 425 -12.73 -14.38 -9.19
N GLU A 426 -13.81 -13.67 -8.86
CA GLU A 426 -14.46 -12.71 -9.76
C GLU A 426 -13.63 -11.43 -9.92
N GLN A 427 -13.66 -10.83 -11.12
CA GLN A 427 -13.05 -9.52 -11.36
C GLN A 427 -14.01 -8.42 -10.94
N VAL A 428 -13.68 -7.72 -9.86
CA VAL A 428 -14.44 -6.59 -9.33
C VAL A 428 -13.78 -5.30 -9.77
N THR A 429 -14.55 -4.37 -10.34
CA THR A 429 -14.07 -3.03 -10.70
C THR A 429 -14.74 -1.98 -9.81
N VAL A 430 -13.93 -1.20 -9.11
CA VAL A 430 -14.37 -0.12 -8.22
C VAL A 430 -13.94 1.24 -8.78
N ARG A 431 -14.86 2.21 -8.73
CA ARG A 431 -14.57 3.59 -9.12
C ARG A 431 -13.94 4.33 -7.96
N VAL A 432 -12.88 5.09 -8.24
CA VAL A 432 -12.29 6.04 -7.29
C VAL A 432 -13.26 7.20 -7.09
N ARG A 433 -13.57 7.53 -5.84
CA ARG A 433 -14.45 8.66 -5.53
C ARG A 433 -13.69 9.98 -5.63
N ARG A 434 -14.31 10.97 -6.27
CA ARG A 434 -13.67 12.21 -6.71
C ARG A 434 -14.33 13.43 -6.09
N CYS A 435 -13.60 14.54 -5.98
CA CYS A 435 -14.18 15.81 -5.54
C CYS A 435 -15.37 16.23 -6.42
N THR A 436 -15.30 15.99 -7.74
CA THR A 436 -16.37 16.30 -8.70
C THR A 436 -17.60 15.43 -8.61
N ASP A 437 -17.56 14.33 -7.86
CA ASP A 437 -18.76 13.53 -7.59
C ASP A 437 -19.75 14.30 -6.69
N CYS A 438 -19.26 15.33 -5.95
CA CYS A 438 -20.10 16.19 -5.11
C CYS A 438 -19.96 17.69 -5.43
N HIS A 439 -18.87 18.14 -6.07
CA HIS A 439 -18.57 19.56 -6.34
C HIS A 439 -18.31 19.79 -7.84
N TRP A 440 -19.27 20.35 -8.58
CA TRP A 440 -19.16 20.57 -10.03
C TRP A 440 -18.99 22.07 -10.38
N ALA A 441 -18.63 22.34 -11.64
CA ALA A 441 -18.19 23.65 -12.10
C ALA A 441 -19.30 24.71 -12.22
N ASP A 442 -20.57 24.32 -12.38
CA ASP A 442 -21.68 25.22 -12.72
C ASP A 442 -22.55 25.66 -11.53
N ALA A 443 -22.16 25.33 -10.30
CA ALA A 443 -22.86 25.83 -9.12
C ALA A 443 -22.41 27.28 -8.84
N ASP A 444 -23.34 28.24 -8.96
CA ASP A 444 -23.12 29.70 -8.94
C ASP A 444 -22.45 30.29 -7.67
N GLU A 445 -22.08 29.46 -6.69
CA GLU A 445 -21.32 29.85 -5.48
C GLU A 445 -20.31 28.77 -5.03
N ALA A 446 -19.93 27.82 -5.90
CA ALA A 446 -19.12 26.67 -5.52
C ALA A 446 -17.67 27.03 -5.18
N VAL A 447 -17.31 26.95 -3.89
CA VAL A 447 -15.91 27.03 -3.43
C VAL A 447 -15.17 25.70 -3.68
N GLY A 448 -15.90 24.59 -3.74
CA GLY A 448 -15.33 23.23 -3.80
C GLY A 448 -14.61 22.91 -5.11
N ALA A 449 -15.27 23.11 -6.26
CA ALA A 449 -14.69 22.80 -7.57
C ALA A 449 -13.45 23.66 -7.89
N PRO A 450 -13.45 25.00 -7.66
CA PRO A 450 -12.25 25.82 -7.82
C PRO A 450 -11.12 25.43 -6.87
N THR A 451 -11.43 25.02 -5.64
CA THR A 451 -10.41 24.54 -4.70
C THR A 451 -9.78 23.24 -5.19
N ALA A 452 -10.59 22.26 -5.63
CA ALA A 452 -10.10 21.00 -6.18
C ALA A 452 -9.22 21.23 -7.42
N GLN A 453 -9.69 22.08 -8.35
CA GLN A 453 -8.93 22.48 -9.53
C GLN A 453 -7.60 23.13 -9.13
N GLY A 454 -7.59 24.09 -8.21
CA GLY A 454 -6.36 24.77 -7.79
C GLY A 454 -5.35 23.85 -7.10
N LEU A 455 -5.82 22.87 -6.32
CA LEU A 455 -4.96 21.83 -5.74
C LEU A 455 -4.33 20.96 -6.84
N LEU A 456 -5.14 20.51 -7.80
CA LEU A 456 -4.69 19.70 -8.93
C LEU A 456 -3.70 20.46 -9.81
N ASP A 457 -4.00 21.72 -10.13
CA ASP A 457 -3.18 22.60 -10.96
C ASP A 457 -1.80 22.83 -10.33
N SER A 458 -1.76 23.13 -9.03
CA SER A 458 -0.49 23.31 -8.30
C SER A 458 0.34 22.03 -8.32
N MET A 459 -0.28 20.87 -8.05
CA MET A 459 0.40 19.58 -8.13
C MET A 459 0.89 19.26 -9.54
N ARG A 460 0.10 19.60 -10.56
CA ARG A 460 0.46 19.40 -11.98
C ARG A 460 1.62 20.28 -12.37
N GLU A 461 1.62 21.57 -12.01
CA GLU A 461 2.72 22.50 -12.29
C GLU A 461 4.04 21.97 -11.73
N LEU A 462 4.07 21.61 -10.44
CA LEU A 462 5.26 21.04 -9.81
C LEU A 462 5.70 19.71 -10.46
N THR A 463 4.74 18.86 -10.83
CA THR A 463 5.02 17.59 -11.53
C THR A 463 5.68 17.83 -12.89
N VAL A 464 5.12 18.73 -13.70
CA VAL A 464 5.63 19.06 -15.04
C VAL A 464 7.05 19.66 -14.95
N LEU A 465 7.29 20.56 -13.99
CA LEU A 465 8.61 21.16 -13.76
C LEU A 465 9.63 20.10 -13.34
N THR A 466 9.28 19.26 -12.37
CA THR A 466 10.16 18.19 -11.86
C THR A 466 10.50 17.19 -12.96
N ALA A 467 9.50 16.76 -13.76
CA ALA A 467 9.71 15.87 -14.90
C ALA A 467 10.59 16.51 -15.98
N SER A 468 10.42 17.81 -16.22
CA SER A 468 11.26 18.55 -17.17
C SER A 468 12.71 18.66 -16.69
N ALA A 469 12.93 18.97 -15.40
CA ALA A 469 14.25 18.98 -14.79
C ALA A 469 14.97 17.63 -14.98
N GLU A 470 14.26 16.53 -14.69
CA GLU A 470 14.79 15.17 -14.78
C GLU A 470 15.22 14.84 -16.22
N ARG A 471 14.43 15.24 -17.22
CA ARG A 471 14.79 15.06 -18.65
C ARG A 471 16.06 15.80 -19.04
N VAL A 472 16.18 17.08 -18.67
CA VAL A 472 17.34 17.91 -19.03
C VAL A 472 18.60 17.37 -18.33
N LEU A 473 18.51 17.03 -17.05
CA LEU A 473 19.62 16.43 -16.29
C LEU A 473 20.03 15.06 -16.85
N LEU A 474 19.07 14.23 -17.25
CA LEU A 474 19.34 12.95 -17.89
C LEU A 474 20.08 13.11 -19.22
N ALA A 475 19.72 14.12 -20.02
CA ALA A 475 20.41 14.42 -21.28
C ALA A 475 21.88 14.81 -21.05
N ALA A 476 22.14 15.67 -20.06
CA ALA A 476 23.50 16.05 -19.67
C ALA A 476 24.32 14.87 -19.11
N ARG A 477 23.71 14.05 -18.23
CA ARG A 477 24.35 12.86 -17.64
C ARG A 477 24.72 11.82 -18.68
N ARG A 478 23.86 11.55 -19.67
CA ARG A 478 24.17 10.65 -20.80
C ARG A 478 25.34 11.18 -21.65
N GLY A 479 25.56 12.50 -21.66
CA GLY A 479 26.72 13.14 -22.28
C GLY A 479 28.00 13.13 -21.43
N GLY A 480 27.97 12.59 -20.20
CA GLY A 480 29.13 12.53 -19.31
C GLY A 480 29.38 13.81 -18.50
N VAL A 481 28.36 14.66 -18.31
CA VAL A 481 28.42 15.82 -17.42
C VAL A 481 27.90 15.44 -16.04
N GLU A 482 28.52 16.00 -15.00
CA GLU A 482 28.18 15.81 -13.59
C GLU A 482 26.94 16.65 -13.25
N VAL A 483 25.99 16.07 -12.50
CA VAL A 483 24.65 16.67 -12.28
C VAL A 483 24.11 16.43 -10.86
N ARG A 484 24.94 16.05 -9.90
CA ARG A 484 24.50 15.63 -8.55
C ARG A 484 23.73 16.71 -7.84
N ASP A 485 24.15 17.97 -7.96
CA ASP A 485 23.45 19.09 -7.31
C ASP A 485 22.03 19.23 -7.86
N GLY A 486 21.83 19.04 -9.17
CA GLY A 486 20.49 19.05 -9.78
C GLY A 486 19.63 17.85 -9.36
N LEU A 487 20.24 16.69 -9.10
CA LEU A 487 19.52 15.52 -8.57
C LEU A 487 19.05 15.75 -7.12
N ALA A 488 19.87 16.42 -6.30
CA ALA A 488 19.46 16.77 -4.94
C ALA A 488 18.26 17.73 -4.91
N GLU A 489 18.22 18.69 -5.83
CA GLU A 489 17.06 19.58 -6.01
C GLU A 489 15.80 18.83 -6.48
N ILE A 490 15.94 17.84 -7.38
CA ILE A 490 14.82 16.94 -7.73
C ILE A 490 14.29 16.21 -6.51
N ASP A 491 15.18 15.66 -5.67
CA ASP A 491 14.76 14.93 -4.47
C ASP A 491 13.98 15.82 -3.51
N GLN A 492 14.35 17.10 -3.37
CA GLN A 492 13.58 18.08 -2.59
C GLN A 492 12.22 18.36 -3.23
N ALA A 493 12.16 18.63 -4.53
CA ALA A 493 10.89 18.88 -5.24
C ALA A 493 9.92 17.69 -5.12
N VAL A 494 10.42 16.45 -5.20
CA VAL A 494 9.62 15.23 -4.99
C VAL A 494 9.15 15.13 -3.54
N ASN A 495 10.00 15.45 -2.57
CA ASN A 495 9.61 15.46 -1.16
C ASN A 495 8.54 16.52 -0.86
N ASP A 496 8.60 17.69 -1.50
CA ASP A 496 7.58 18.73 -1.38
C ASP A 496 6.27 18.32 -2.05
N GLN A 497 6.30 17.65 -3.21
CA GLN A 497 5.11 17.03 -3.82
C GLN A 497 4.42 16.05 -2.86
N ILE A 498 5.19 15.17 -2.19
CA ILE A 498 4.64 14.25 -1.18
C ILE A 498 4.02 15.02 -0.01
N GLN A 499 4.61 16.14 0.41
CA GLN A 499 4.02 16.96 1.47
C GLN A 499 2.72 17.65 1.03
N LEU A 500 2.64 18.09 -0.23
CA LEU A 500 1.40 18.65 -0.80
C LEU A 500 0.25 17.64 -0.75
N GLU A 501 0.51 16.36 -1.03
CA GLU A 501 -0.50 15.29 -0.96
C GLU A 501 -1.17 15.19 0.41
N ALA A 502 -0.43 15.44 1.49
CA ALA A 502 -1.02 15.49 2.82
C ALA A 502 -1.72 16.82 3.11
N LEU A 503 -1.17 17.93 2.61
CA LEU A 503 -1.72 19.28 2.80
C LEU A 503 -3.06 19.51 2.10
N VAL A 504 -3.43 18.68 1.10
CA VAL A 504 -4.79 18.71 0.50
C VAL A 504 -5.91 18.57 1.53
N HIS A 505 -5.65 17.89 2.66
CA HIS A 505 -6.61 17.72 3.75
C HIS A 505 -6.93 19.04 4.46
N GLY A 506 -6.17 20.12 4.21
CA GLY A 506 -6.53 21.47 4.63
C GLY A 506 -7.61 22.13 3.77
N PHE A 507 -7.91 21.58 2.58
CA PHE A 507 -8.90 22.08 1.61
C PHE A 507 -8.83 23.59 1.40
N SER A 508 -7.62 24.12 1.23
CA SER A 508 -7.40 25.55 1.06
C SER A 508 -6.27 25.82 0.08
N ILE A 509 -6.57 26.68 -0.88
CA ILE A 509 -5.63 27.28 -1.85
C ILE A 509 -5.47 28.79 -1.59
N ALA A 510 -5.84 29.26 -0.38
CA ALA A 510 -5.72 30.67 -0.06
C ALA A 510 -4.24 31.10 -0.03
N PRO A 511 -3.91 32.33 -0.46
CA PRO A 511 -2.55 32.86 -0.33
C PRO A 511 -2.06 32.76 1.11
N GLY A 512 -0.84 32.25 1.31
CA GLY A 512 -0.24 32.02 2.63
C GLY A 512 -0.75 30.77 3.36
N SER A 513 -1.62 29.96 2.74
CA SER A 513 -1.94 28.63 3.27
C SER A 513 -0.69 27.73 3.25
N PRO A 514 -0.61 26.72 4.14
CA PRO A 514 0.51 25.78 4.14
C PRO A 514 0.70 25.06 2.81
N PHE A 515 -0.40 24.77 2.09
CA PHE A 515 -0.37 24.16 0.77
C PHE A 515 0.33 25.05 -0.25
N VAL A 516 -0.10 26.32 -0.38
CA VAL A 516 0.48 27.27 -1.34
C VAL A 516 1.96 27.53 -1.05
N ALA A 517 2.32 27.73 0.22
CA ALA A 517 3.72 27.93 0.61
C ALA A 517 4.61 26.73 0.26
N LYS A 518 4.12 25.52 0.51
CA LYS A 518 4.85 24.28 0.17
C LYS A 518 4.95 24.08 -1.35
N HIS A 519 3.95 24.51 -2.11
CA HIS A 519 3.97 24.46 -3.57
C HIS A 519 5.04 25.41 -4.12
N GLU A 520 5.10 26.64 -3.63
CA GLU A 520 6.13 27.62 -4.01
C GLU A 520 7.55 27.11 -3.72
N GLU A 521 7.76 26.47 -2.56
CA GLU A 521 9.04 25.81 -2.22
C GLU A 521 9.39 24.70 -3.22
N GLY A 522 8.46 23.79 -3.52
CA GLY A 522 8.68 22.72 -4.47
C GLY A 522 8.99 23.22 -5.88
N VAL A 523 8.26 24.25 -6.34
CA VAL A 523 8.51 24.90 -7.64
C VAL A 523 9.91 25.51 -7.68
N ALA A 524 10.36 26.16 -6.60
CA ALA A 524 11.70 26.71 -6.52
C ALA A 524 12.80 25.63 -6.65
N HIS A 525 12.62 24.49 -5.98
CA HIS A 525 13.54 23.34 -6.12
C HIS A 525 13.54 22.77 -7.54
N ALA A 526 12.36 22.58 -8.14
CA ALA A 526 12.26 22.09 -9.51
C ALA A 526 12.93 23.05 -10.52
N GLN A 527 12.75 24.36 -10.34
CA GLN A 527 13.38 25.36 -11.19
C GLN A 527 14.91 25.40 -11.01
N ALA A 528 15.41 25.28 -9.79
CA ALA A 528 16.84 25.19 -9.51
C ALA A 528 17.47 23.97 -10.20
N ALA A 529 16.76 22.82 -10.20
CA ALA A 529 17.18 21.63 -10.92
C ALA A 529 17.24 21.85 -12.46
N ILE A 530 16.26 22.56 -13.02
CA ILE A 530 16.24 22.95 -14.45
C ILE A 530 17.45 23.83 -14.78
N ASP A 531 17.76 24.83 -13.96
CA ASP A 531 18.90 25.73 -14.16
C ASP A 531 20.25 24.99 -14.09
N VAL A 532 20.38 24.00 -13.22
CA VAL A 532 21.54 23.08 -13.23
C VAL A 532 21.57 22.29 -14.53
N GLY A 533 20.42 21.76 -14.96
CA GLY A 533 20.27 21.01 -16.20
C GLY A 533 20.72 21.79 -17.43
N TYR A 534 20.25 23.02 -17.62
CA TYR A 534 20.64 23.84 -18.77
C TYR A 534 22.13 24.18 -18.76
N ARG A 535 22.69 24.56 -17.61
CA ARG A 535 24.14 24.79 -17.49
C ARG A 535 24.94 23.54 -17.85
N ALA A 536 24.47 22.36 -17.46
CA ALA A 536 25.13 21.09 -17.76
C ALA A 536 25.02 20.72 -19.27
N VAL A 537 23.89 21.00 -19.91
CA VAL A 537 23.72 20.82 -21.36
C VAL A 537 24.59 21.80 -22.16
N ASP A 538 24.68 23.06 -21.72
CA ASP A 538 25.58 24.06 -22.32
C ASP A 538 27.05 23.66 -22.16
N GLU A 539 27.44 23.13 -21.00
CA GLU A 539 28.76 22.58 -20.78
C GLU A 539 29.03 21.40 -21.72
N LEU A 540 28.07 20.48 -21.89
CA LEU A 540 28.18 19.37 -22.84
C LEU A 540 28.39 19.88 -24.27
N ALA A 541 27.62 20.89 -24.69
CA ALA A 541 27.76 21.50 -26.01
C ALA A 541 29.12 22.15 -26.19
N PHE A 542 29.62 22.85 -25.17
CA PHE A 542 30.96 23.44 -25.16
C PHE A 542 32.07 22.37 -25.26
N ARG A 543 32.00 21.30 -24.46
CA ARG A 543 32.94 20.18 -24.50
C ARG A 543 32.97 19.50 -25.88
N ARG A 544 31.81 19.32 -26.52
CA ARG A 544 31.72 18.78 -27.88
C ARG A 544 32.38 19.68 -28.92
N LYS A 545 32.14 20.99 -28.87
CA LYS A 545 32.80 21.97 -29.75
C LYS A 545 34.32 21.96 -29.55
N GLY A 546 34.79 21.95 -28.30
CA GLY A 546 36.21 21.88 -27.96
C GLY A 546 36.88 20.59 -28.44
N LEU A 547 36.19 19.45 -28.31
CA LEU A 547 36.66 18.17 -28.85
C LEU A 547 36.79 18.22 -30.37
N THR A 548 35.81 18.75 -31.09
CA THR A 548 35.87 18.91 -32.56
C THR A 548 37.06 19.77 -32.98
N VAL A 549 37.27 20.91 -32.31
CA VAL A 549 38.43 21.77 -32.59
C VAL A 549 39.75 21.03 -32.32
N SER A 550 39.84 20.32 -31.19
CA SER A 550 41.04 19.54 -30.82
C SER A 550 41.32 18.43 -31.84
N LEU A 551 40.30 17.71 -32.29
CA LEU A 551 40.41 16.67 -33.31
C LEU A 551 40.86 17.25 -34.66
N LEU A 552 40.38 18.44 -35.05
CA LEU A 552 40.83 19.12 -36.26
C LEU A 552 42.31 19.53 -36.17
N VAL A 553 42.75 20.03 -35.03
CA VAL A 553 44.17 20.37 -34.80
C VAL A 553 45.04 19.11 -34.84
N ILE A 554 44.63 18.03 -34.17
CA ILE A 554 45.35 16.75 -34.20
C ILE A 554 45.43 16.20 -35.63
N ALA A 555 44.31 16.21 -36.37
CA ALA A 555 44.30 15.79 -37.77
C ALA A 555 45.24 16.62 -38.64
N LEU A 556 45.27 17.95 -38.46
CA LEU A 556 46.20 18.84 -39.16
C LEU A 556 47.67 18.50 -38.84
N VAL A 557 47.99 18.25 -37.56
CA VAL A 557 49.33 17.83 -37.13
C VAL A 557 49.72 16.48 -37.74
N LEU A 558 48.80 15.51 -37.74
CA LEU A 558 49.05 14.19 -38.34
C LEU A 558 49.26 14.28 -39.86
N VAL A 559 48.48 15.10 -40.56
CA VAL A 559 48.63 15.33 -42.00
C VAL A 559 49.96 16.02 -42.31
N THR A 560 50.32 17.07 -41.58
CA THR A 560 51.60 17.79 -41.78
C THR A 560 52.79 16.89 -41.47
N LEU A 561 52.73 16.09 -40.40
CA LEU A 561 53.75 15.09 -40.09
C LEU A 561 53.87 14.04 -41.21
N GLY A 562 52.74 13.53 -41.72
CA GLY A 562 52.73 12.58 -42.84
C GLY A 562 53.32 13.14 -44.13
N ILE A 563 53.04 14.41 -44.45
CA ILE A 563 53.67 15.13 -45.58
C ILE A 563 55.18 15.24 -45.34
N LYS A 564 55.60 15.60 -44.12
CA LYS A 564 57.02 15.79 -43.79
C LYS A 564 57.80 14.48 -43.87
N ILE A 565 57.24 13.39 -43.37
CA ILE A 565 57.83 12.04 -43.48
C ILE A 565 58.02 11.66 -44.95
N ARG A 566 57.01 11.88 -45.80
CA ARG A 566 57.11 11.62 -47.26
C ARG A 566 58.17 12.50 -47.93
N GLU A 567 58.31 13.76 -47.52
CA GLU A 567 59.35 14.64 -48.04
C GLU A 567 60.75 14.12 -47.68
N LEU A 568 60.96 13.72 -46.42
CA LEU A 568 62.23 13.17 -45.95
C LEU A 568 62.57 11.84 -46.66
N GLN A 569 61.58 10.97 -46.85
CA GLN A 569 61.76 9.72 -47.60
C GLN A 569 62.14 9.97 -49.07
N ARG A 570 61.52 10.97 -49.73
CA ARG A 570 61.91 11.35 -51.10
C ARG A 570 63.33 11.91 -51.15
N ARG A 571 63.71 12.75 -50.18
CA ARG A 571 65.07 13.30 -50.09
C ARG A 571 66.10 12.19 -49.82
N SER A 572 65.78 11.21 -48.98
CA SER A 572 66.67 10.08 -48.72
C SER A 572 66.80 9.14 -49.92
N LEU A 573 65.71 8.89 -50.65
CA LEU A 573 65.75 8.11 -51.90
C LEU A 573 66.56 8.84 -52.98
N ALA A 574 66.34 10.14 -53.17
CA ALA A 574 67.13 10.95 -54.10
C ALA A 574 68.61 11.04 -53.71
N ALA A 575 68.93 11.07 -52.41
CA ALA A 575 70.31 11.02 -51.92
C ALA A 575 70.94 9.64 -52.14
N ALA A 576 70.18 8.55 -51.99
CA ALA A 576 70.65 7.20 -52.31
C ALA A 576 70.89 7.01 -53.82
N GLU A 577 70.00 7.50 -54.68
CA GLU A 577 70.17 7.50 -56.15
C GLU A 577 71.37 8.34 -56.60
N ALA A 578 71.61 9.50 -55.97
CA ALA A 578 72.78 10.33 -56.25
C ALA A 578 74.10 9.65 -55.82
N GLN A 579 74.05 8.81 -54.80
CA GLN A 579 75.19 8.01 -54.34
C GLN A 579 75.43 6.75 -55.19
N GLU A 580 74.39 6.26 -55.88
CA GLU A 580 74.48 5.16 -56.86
C GLU A 580 74.97 5.63 -58.25
N LEU A 581 74.78 6.91 -58.58
CA LEU A 581 75.27 7.56 -59.79
C LEU A 581 76.71 8.10 -59.69
N ASP A 582 77.37 7.94 -58.53
CA ASP A 582 78.81 8.19 -58.35
C ASP A 582 79.52 6.93 -57.78
N PRO A 583 79.79 5.91 -58.62
CA PRO A 583 80.48 4.70 -58.16
C PRO A 583 82.01 4.88 -58.12
N GLU A 584 82.56 5.98 -58.63
CA GLU A 584 84.00 6.14 -58.84
C GLU A 584 84.52 7.52 -58.42
N GLY A 585 84.78 7.67 -57.12
CA GLY A 585 85.78 8.61 -56.64
C GLY A 585 87.19 8.17 -57.05
N TRP A 586 87.58 8.48 -58.29
CA TRP A 586 88.97 8.73 -58.68
C TRP A 586 89.07 10.12 -59.34
N THR A 587 90.21 10.78 -59.07
CA THR A 587 90.73 12.06 -59.61
C THR A 587 90.10 12.64 -60.86
#